data_AF-B7ATB6-F1
#
_entry.id   AF-B7ATB6-F1
#
_cell.length_a   1.000
_cell.length_b   1.000
_cell.length_c   1.000
_cell.angle_alpha   90.00
_cell.angle_beta   90.00
_cell.angle_gamma   90.00
#
_symmetry.space_group_name_H-M   'P 1'
#
loop_
_entity.id
_entity.type
_entity.pdbx_description
1 polymer ?
#
loop_
_entity_poly.entity_id
_entity_poly.type
_entity_poly.pdbx_seq_one_letter_code
_entity_poly.pdbx_strand_id
1 'polypeptide(L)'
;MRFVGEEPIDMVTRQYNEAMKNMLPMYGVSVTEIPRLQQDGKIVSASMVRDYLKEGNMEQIKNIVPQGVYEYLCKNADSYRK
;
A
#
# COMPACT_ATOMS: atom_id res chain seq x y z
N MET A 1 -18.07 -11.11 2.82
CA MET A 1 -17.57 -9.73 2.60
C MET A 1 -16.12 -9.79 2.18
N ARG A 2 -15.72 -9.05 1.15
CA ARG A 2 -14.37 -8.99 0.58
C ARG A 2 -13.85 -7.55 0.69
N PHE A 3 -12.63 -7.38 1.17
CA PHE A 3 -11.97 -6.09 1.23
C PHE A 3 -10.88 -6.00 0.17
N VAL A 4 -10.79 -4.86 -0.49
CA VAL A 4 -9.76 -4.55 -1.49
C VAL A 4 -9.22 -3.16 -1.23
N GLY A 5 -7.95 -2.92 -1.53
CA GLY A 5 -7.38 -1.57 -1.50
C GLY A 5 -7.71 -0.84 -2.79
N GLU A 6 -7.95 0.46 -2.69
CA GLU A 6 -8.01 1.35 -3.84
C GLU A 6 -6.67 1.35 -4.58
N GLU A 7 -6.73 1.23 -5.91
CA GLU A 7 -5.55 1.29 -6.77
C GLU A 7 -5.69 2.39 -7.83
N PRO A 8 -5.28 3.64 -7.50
CA PRO A 8 -5.35 4.76 -8.42
C PRO A 8 -4.21 4.77 -9.45
N ILE A 9 -3.14 4.00 -9.20
CA ILE A 9 -1.90 4.00 -10.01
C ILE A 9 -1.81 2.82 -10.99
N ASP A 10 -2.46 1.69 -10.67
CA ASP A 10 -2.43 0.47 -11.49
C ASP A 10 -3.81 0.25 -12.12
N MET A 11 -3.91 0.56 -13.41
CA MET A 11 -5.16 0.43 -14.18
C MET A 11 -5.65 -1.01 -14.30
N VAL A 12 -4.75 -2.00 -14.28
CA VAL A 12 -5.14 -3.42 -14.38
C VAL A 12 -5.77 -3.85 -13.07
N THR A 13 -5.11 -3.55 -11.95
CA THR A 13 -5.65 -3.89 -10.63
C THR A 13 -6.94 -3.12 -10.34
N ARG A 14 -7.06 -1.86 -10.77
CA ARG A 14 -8.32 -1.11 -10.70
C ARG A 14 -9.47 -1.80 -11.45
N GLN A 15 -9.24 -2.24 -12.68
CA GLN A 15 -10.25 -2.97 -13.45
C GLN A 15 -10.66 -4.28 -12.77
N TYR A 16 -9.70 -4.96 -12.13
CA TYR A 16 -9.98 -6.16 -11.34
C TYR A 16 -10.89 -5.86 -10.14
N ASN A 17 -10.64 -4.75 -9.42
CA ASN A 17 -11.53 -4.29 -8.34
C ASN A 17 -12.95 -4.00 -8.84
N GLU A 18 -13.09 -3.30 -9.97
CA GLU A 18 -14.40 -3.01 -10.57
C GLU A 18 -15.14 -4.29 -10.99
N ALA A 19 -14.44 -5.23 -11.63
CA ALA A 19 -15.01 -6.53 -11.98
C ALA A 19 -15.52 -7.28 -10.73
N MET A 20 -14.76 -7.28 -9.64
CA MET A 20 -15.18 -7.86 -8.37
C MET A 20 -16.41 -7.16 -7.79
N LYS A 21 -16.46 -5.83 -7.79
CA LYS A 21 -17.63 -5.06 -7.32
C LYS A 21 -18.89 -5.37 -8.11
N ASN A 22 -18.77 -5.65 -9.41
CA ASN A 22 -19.91 -5.98 -10.26
C ASN A 22 -20.34 -7.45 -10.11
N MET A 23 -19.39 -8.39 -10.01
CA MET A 23 -19.68 -9.82 -10.06
C MET A 23 -20.00 -10.45 -8.71
N LEU A 24 -19.21 -10.14 -7.68
CA LEU A 24 -19.29 -10.81 -6.38
C LEU A 24 -20.63 -10.60 -5.63
N PRO A 25 -21.30 -9.43 -5.72
CA PRO A 25 -22.61 -9.26 -5.09
C PRO A 25 -23.67 -10.22 -5.62
N MET A 26 -23.59 -10.66 -6.87
CA MET A 26 -24.50 -11.66 -7.45
C MET A 26 -24.39 -13.03 -6.77
N TYR A 27 -23.27 -13.29 -6.09
CA TYR A 27 -23.01 -14.52 -5.32
C TYR A 27 -23.15 -14.30 -3.80
N GLY A 28 -23.76 -13.18 -3.37
CA GLY A 28 -23.93 -12.85 -1.95
C GLY A 28 -22.65 -12.34 -1.26
N VAL A 29 -21.60 -11.99 -2.02
CA VAL A 29 -20.35 -11.46 -1.46
C VAL A 29 -20.29 -9.96 -1.69
N SER A 30 -20.47 -9.18 -0.61
CA SER A 30 -20.24 -7.75 -0.63
C SER A 30 -18.75 -7.41 -0.79
N VAL A 31 -18.45 -6.37 -1.58
CA VAL A 31 -17.10 -5.86 -1.79
C VAL A 31 -16.98 -4.47 -1.19
N THR A 32 -15.94 -4.24 -0.41
CA THR A 32 -15.62 -2.93 0.18
C THR A 32 -14.21 -2.54 -0.26
N GLU A 33 -14.13 -1.42 -0.97
CA GLU A 33 -12.85 -0.82 -1.33
C GLU A 33 -12.41 0.16 -0.24
N ILE A 34 -11.19 -0.01 0.24
CA ILE A 34 -10.57 0.78 1.28
C ILE A 34 -9.71 1.85 0.60
N PRO A 35 -9.94 3.15 0.85
CA PRO A 35 -9.14 4.22 0.27
C PRO A 35 -7.64 4.02 0.50
N ARG A 36 -6.84 4.41 -0.48
CA ARG A 36 -5.38 4.30 -0.36
C ARG A 36 -4.88 5.29 0.69
N LEU A 37 -3.96 4.85 1.54
CA LEU A 37 -3.28 5.74 2.47
C LEU A 37 -2.48 6.81 1.71
N GLN A 38 -2.69 8.07 2.08
CA GLN A 38 -1.95 9.22 1.56
C GLN A 38 -1.29 9.97 2.71
N GLN A 39 -0.07 10.42 2.50
CA GLN A 39 0.70 11.27 3.42
C GLN A 39 1.20 12.46 2.62
N ASP A 40 0.94 13.69 3.08
CA ASP A 40 1.34 14.93 2.41
C ASP A 40 0.96 15.00 0.92
N GLY A 41 -0.24 14.47 0.58
CA GLY A 41 -0.75 14.43 -0.80
C GLY A 41 -0.07 13.39 -1.69
N LYS A 42 0.81 12.54 -1.15
CA LYS A 42 1.44 11.43 -1.87
C LYS A 42 0.85 10.10 -1.43
N ILE A 43 0.59 9.25 -2.41
CA ILE A 43 0.15 7.88 -2.18
C ILE A 43 1.28 7.08 -1.52
N VAL A 44 1.01 6.53 -0.35
CA VAL A 44 1.92 5.59 0.30
C VAL A 44 1.90 4.28 -0.48
N SER A 45 3.07 3.80 -0.88
CA SER A 45 3.22 2.51 -1.57
C SER A 45 4.46 1.77 -1.11
N ALA A 46 4.43 0.44 -1.22
CA ALA A 46 5.58 -0.39 -0.88
C ALA A 46 6.81 -0.08 -1.77
N SER A 47 6.60 0.33 -3.02
CA SER A 47 7.68 0.77 -3.91
C SER A 47 8.36 2.04 -3.38
N MET A 48 7.57 3.04 -3.01
CA MET A 48 8.08 4.28 -2.40
C MET A 48 8.90 4.01 -1.13
N VAL A 49 8.42 3.11 -0.25
CA VAL A 49 9.19 2.71 0.95
C VAL A 49 10.53 2.08 0.57
N ARG A 50 10.57 1.20 -0.44
CA ARG A 50 11.83 0.57 -0.90
C ARG A 50 12.78 1.59 -1.53
N ASP A 51 12.27 2.58 -2.25
CA ASP A 51 13.11 3.63 -2.84
C ASP A 51 13.74 4.50 -1.75
N TYR A 52 12.96 4.92 -0.74
CA TYR A 52 13.51 5.60 0.44
C TYR A 52 14.50 4.75 1.24
N LEU A 53 14.30 3.42 1.31
CA LEU A 53 15.24 2.52 1.97
C LEU A 53 16.59 2.50 1.23
N LYS A 54 16.58 2.47 -0.10
CA LYS A 54 17.79 2.52 -0.93
C LYS A 54 18.51 3.87 -0.81
N GLU A 55 17.75 4.96 -0.75
CA GLU A 55 18.28 6.31 -0.55
C GLU A 55 18.77 6.56 0.89
N GLY A 56 18.52 5.63 1.83
CA GLY A 56 18.85 5.78 3.24
C GLY A 56 17.96 6.79 3.98
N ASN A 57 16.84 7.21 3.38
CA ASN A 57 15.97 8.26 3.90
C ASN A 57 14.95 7.73 4.92
N MET A 58 15.46 7.35 6.09
CA MET A 58 14.64 6.76 7.17
C MET A 58 13.62 7.74 7.76
N GLU A 59 13.87 9.05 7.72
CA GLU A 59 12.89 10.04 8.19
C GLU A 59 11.60 10.01 7.38
N GLN A 60 11.72 9.96 6.05
CA GLN A 60 10.55 9.87 5.18
C GLN A 60 9.77 8.57 5.41
N ILE A 61 10.47 7.47 5.63
CA ILE A 61 9.85 6.16 5.93
C ILE A 61 9.01 6.25 7.20
N LYS A 62 9.52 6.88 8.26
CA LYS A 62 8.82 7.04 9.55
C LYS A 62 7.45 7.72 9.39
N ASN A 63 7.33 8.65 8.44
CA ASN A 63 6.08 9.39 8.21
C ASN A 63 5.05 8.61 7.40
N ILE A 64 5.47 7.59 6.63
CA ILE A 64 4.59 6.87 5.70
C ILE A 64 4.29 5.44 6.14
N VAL A 65 4.89 4.94 7.21
CA VAL A 65 4.63 3.58 7.72
C VAL A 65 4.20 3.61 9.19
N PRO A 66 3.37 2.65 9.64
CA PRO A 66 3.08 2.49 11.06
C PRO A 66 4.35 2.29 11.89
N GLN A 67 4.35 2.73 13.15
CA GLN A 67 5.50 2.66 14.06
C GLN A 67 6.14 1.26 14.12
N GLY A 68 5.33 0.19 14.21
CA GLY A 68 5.87 -1.18 14.25
C GLY A 68 6.60 -1.59 12.97
N VAL A 69 6.16 -1.08 11.81
CA VAL A 69 6.85 -1.30 10.52
C VAL A 69 8.16 -0.52 10.50
N TYR A 70 8.16 0.73 10.96
CA TYR A 70 9.36 1.55 11.04
C TYR A 70 10.44 0.90 11.92
N GLU A 71 10.06 0.42 13.11
CA GLU A 71 10.97 -0.28 14.02
C GLU A 71 11.54 -1.56 13.42
N TYR A 72 10.71 -2.32 12.71
CA TYR A 72 11.15 -3.51 11.98
C TYR A 72 12.18 -3.16 10.90
N LEU A 73 11.92 -2.10 10.12
CA LEU A 73 12.83 -1.64 9.08
C LEU A 73 14.15 -1.14 9.67
N CYS A 74 14.12 -0.37 10.76
CA CYS A 74 15.33 0.08 11.47
C CYS A 74 16.20 -1.09 11.95
N LYS A 75 15.58 -2.15 12.50
CA LYS A 75 16.31 -3.36 12.95
C LYS A 75 16.96 -4.14 11.81
N ASN A 76 16.42 -4.04 10.60
CA ASN A 76 16.86 -4.81 9.42
C ASN A 76 17.49 -3.95 8.32
N ALA A 77 17.78 -2.66 8.60
CA ALA A 77 18.17 -1.68 7.59
C ALA A 77 19.41 -2.09 6.78
N ASP A 78 20.37 -2.78 7.42
CA ASP A 78 21.60 -3.23 6.77
C ASP A 78 21.36 -4.30 5.68
N SER A 79 20.24 -5.02 5.73
CA SER A 79 19.88 -6.00 4.69
C SER A 79 19.43 -5.36 3.38
N TYR A 80 19.12 -4.05 3.37
CA TYR A 80 18.52 -3.34 2.24
C TYR A 80 19.45 -2.33 1.55
N ARG A 81 20.66 -2.09 2.09
CA ARG A 81 21.66 -1.13 1.55
C ARG A 81 22.54 -1.70 0.43
N LYS A 82 22.06 -2.67 -0.35
CA LYS A 82 22.83 -3.27 -1.45
C LYS A 82 22.87 -2.41 -2.69
#